data_AF-A0A8J4T1A5-F1
#
_entry.id   AF-A0A8J4T1A5-F1
#
_cell.length_a   1.000
_cell.length_b   1.000
_cell.length_c   1.000
_cell.angle_alpha   90.00
_cell.angle_beta   90.00
_cell.angle_gamma   90.00
#
_symmetry.space_group_name_H-M   'P 1'
#
loop_
_entity.id
_entity.type
_entity.pdbx_description
1 polymer ?
#
loop_
_entity_poly.entity_id
_entity_poly.type
_entity_poly.pdbx_seq_one_letter_code
_entity_poly.pdbx_strand_id
1 'polypeptide(L)'
;MMHKEMQEQEEVHLKTFEELIPRHRIRPTALLPFWNIAGLALGVGTALLGSKAAMACTVAVESVISEHYNDQIRQLMASDDPDKYAELLQVSRNVLFTQTIS
;
A
#
# COMPACT_ATOMS: atom_id res chain seq x y z
N MET A 1 -8.78 19.34 1.68
CA MET A 1 -7.99 19.35 0.44
C MET A 1 -7.09 18.10 0.42
N MET A 2 -6.22 17.91 1.41
CA MET A 2 -5.35 16.73 1.59
C MET A 2 -6.02 15.34 1.44
N HIS A 3 -7.20 15.11 2.05
CA HIS A 3 -7.86 13.79 2.00
C HIS A 3 -8.30 13.34 0.60
N LYS A 4 -8.61 14.28 -0.31
CA LYS A 4 -9.06 13.92 -1.67
C LYS A 4 -7.89 13.48 -2.54
N GLU A 5 -6.78 14.18 -2.47
CA GLU A 5 -5.57 13.86 -3.23
C GLU A 5 -5.02 12.48 -2.80
N MET A 6 -4.99 12.22 -1.49
CA MET A 6 -4.58 10.92 -0.94
C MET A 6 -5.53 9.79 -1.39
N GLN A 7 -6.83 10.05 -1.41
CA GLN A 7 -7.81 9.08 -1.91
C GLN A 7 -7.62 8.80 -3.41
N GLU A 8 -7.43 9.83 -4.23
CA GLU A 8 -7.19 9.69 -5.67
C GLU A 8 -5.92 8.86 -5.94
N GLN A 9 -4.86 9.06 -5.15
CA GLN A 9 -3.64 8.28 -5.22
C GLN A 9 -3.88 6.80 -4.85
N GLU A 10 -4.59 6.52 -3.76
CA GLU A 10 -4.92 5.15 -3.35
C GLU A 10 -5.85 4.44 -4.36
N GLU A 11 -6.75 5.17 -5.04
CA GLU A 11 -7.56 4.61 -6.13
C GLU A 11 -6.70 4.18 -7.33
N VAL A 12 -5.69 4.99 -7.68
CA VAL A 12 -4.70 4.64 -8.73
C VAL A 12 -3.87 3.42 -8.30
N HIS A 13 -3.42 3.37 -7.05
CA HIS A 13 -2.70 2.21 -6.50
C HIS A 13 -3.55 0.94 -6.57
N LEU A 14 -4.80 1.01 -6.08
CA LEU A 14 -5.74 -0.11 -6.11
C LEU A 14 -5.93 -0.64 -7.52
N LYS A 15 -6.25 0.25 -8.48
CA LYS A 15 -6.44 -0.14 -9.88
C LYS A 15 -5.19 -0.80 -10.47
N THR A 16 -4.00 -0.28 -10.14
CA THR A 16 -2.73 -0.87 -10.56
C THR A 16 -2.60 -2.31 -10.05
N PHE A 17 -2.93 -2.57 -8.79
CA PHE A 17 -2.87 -3.92 -8.22
C PHE A 17 -3.95 -4.86 -8.79
N GLU A 18 -5.17 -4.37 -9.03
CA GLU A 18 -6.24 -5.15 -9.66
C GLU A 18 -5.87 -5.64 -11.07
N GLU A 19 -5.04 -4.88 -11.79
CA GLU A 19 -4.51 -5.28 -13.10
C GLU A 19 -3.30 -6.25 -12.98
N LEU A 20 -2.40 -6.01 -12.02
CA LEU A 20 -1.16 -6.78 -11.86
C LEU A 20 -1.37 -8.16 -11.23
N ILE A 21 -2.21 -8.27 -10.20
CA ILE A 21 -2.49 -9.55 -9.50
C ILE A 21 -2.91 -10.66 -10.48
N PRO A 22 -3.94 -10.47 -11.35
CA PRO A 22 -4.32 -11.49 -12.31
C PRO A 22 -3.27 -11.69 -13.41
N ARG A 23 -2.60 -10.62 -13.86
CA ARG A 23 -1.53 -10.70 -14.89
C ARG A 23 -0.39 -11.61 -14.45
N HIS A 24 0.03 -11.49 -13.20
CA HIS A 24 1.08 -12.32 -12.60
C HIS A 24 0.56 -13.63 -12.00
N ARG A 25 -0.75 -13.92 -12.12
CA ARG A 25 -1.42 -15.09 -11.55
C ARG A 25 -1.15 -15.27 -10.05
N ILE A 26 -1.05 -14.15 -9.32
CA ILE A 26 -0.84 -14.14 -7.88
C ILE A 26 -2.14 -14.58 -7.21
N ARG A 27 -2.06 -15.58 -6.34
CA ARG A 27 -3.22 -16.03 -5.55
C ARG A 27 -3.28 -15.16 -4.29
N PRO A 28 -4.36 -14.40 -4.07
CA PRO A 28 -4.52 -13.66 -2.83
C PRO A 28 -4.45 -14.61 -1.63
N THR A 29 -3.96 -14.11 -0.49
CA THR A 29 -3.91 -14.92 0.73
C THR A 29 -5.31 -15.35 1.16
N ALA A 30 -5.46 -16.58 1.65
CA ALA A 30 -6.73 -17.09 2.17
C ALA A 30 -7.26 -16.25 3.35
N LEU A 31 -6.38 -15.49 4.02
CA LEU A 31 -6.72 -14.61 5.13
C LEU A 31 -7.21 -13.22 4.68
N LEU A 32 -7.32 -12.94 3.37
CA LEU A 32 -7.75 -11.62 2.88
C LEU A 32 -9.09 -11.15 3.48
N PRO A 33 -10.13 -12.00 3.61
CA PRO A 33 -11.39 -11.58 4.23
C PRO A 33 -11.22 -11.14 5.69
N PHE A 34 -10.31 -11.78 6.43
CA PHE A 34 -10.01 -11.42 7.81
C PHE A 34 -9.34 -10.04 7.89
N TRP A 35 -8.35 -9.78 7.05
CA TRP A 35 -7.65 -8.49 7.01
C TRP A 35 -8.55 -7.33 6.58
N ASN A 36 -9.49 -7.57 5.66
CA ASN A 36 -10.49 -6.55 5.27
C ASN A 36 -11.35 -6.11 6.47
N ILE A 37 -11.79 -7.06 7.29
CA ILE A 37 -12.58 -6.77 8.50
C ILE A 37 -11.71 -6.05 9.54
N ALA A 38 -10.47 -6.50 9.74
CA ALA A 38 -9.55 -5.88 10.68
C ALA A 38 -9.23 -4.42 10.32
N GLY A 39 -8.98 -4.13 9.04
CA GLY A 39 -8.75 -2.77 8.55
C GLY A 39 -9.95 -1.85 8.75
N LEU A 40 -11.16 -2.34 8.44
CA LEU A 40 -12.39 -1.58 8.69
C LEU A 40 -12.61 -1.31 10.18
N ALA A 41 -12.41 -2.32 11.03
CA ALA A 41 -12.57 -2.18 12.47
C ALA A 41 -11.56 -1.17 13.05
N LEU A 42 -10.32 -1.18 12.59
CA LEU A 42 -9.30 -0.21 12.99
C LEU A 42 -9.66 1.22 12.55
N GLY A 43 -10.10 1.40 11.31
CA GLY A 43 -10.50 2.70 10.78
C GLY A 43 -11.71 3.28 11.51
N VAL A 44 -12.78 2.49 11.68
CA VAL A 44 -13.98 2.91 12.43
C VAL A 44 -13.63 3.16 13.91
N GLY A 45 -12.88 2.26 14.53
CA GLY A 45 -12.49 2.37 15.93
C GLY A 45 -11.71 3.66 16.22
N THR A 46 -10.74 4.00 15.36
CA THR A 46 -9.94 5.22 15.53
C THR A 46 -10.70 6.50 15.17
N ALA A 47 -11.61 6.45 14.20
CA ALA A 47 -12.52 7.56 13.90
C ALA A 47 -13.44 7.90 15.07
N LEU A 48 -13.94 6.88 15.79
CA LEU A 48 -14.75 7.06 17.01
C LEU A 48 -13.96 7.71 18.15
N LEU A 49 -12.64 7.50 18.21
CA LEU A 49 -11.74 8.14 19.17
C LEU A 49 -11.38 9.60 18.81
N GLY A 50 -11.82 10.07 17.64
CA GLY A 50 -11.67 11.44 17.17
C GLY A 50 -10.65 11.60 16.04
N SER A 51 -10.70 12.77 15.38
CA SER A 51 -9.94 13.05 14.15
C SER A 51 -8.42 12.94 14.32
N LYS A 52 -7.89 13.32 15.49
CA LYS A 52 -6.44 13.19 15.79
C LYS A 52 -6.01 11.74 15.91
N ALA A 53 -6.85 10.87 16.49
CA ALA A 53 -6.55 9.46 16.64
C ALA A 53 -6.61 8.73 15.29
N ALA A 54 -7.60 9.05 14.46
CA ALA A 54 -7.69 8.55 13.08
C ALA A 54 -6.45 8.94 12.26
N MET A 55 -6.06 10.22 12.29
CA MET A 55 -4.86 10.70 11.59
C MET A 55 -3.58 10.01 12.08
N ALA A 56 -3.40 9.88 13.41
CA ALA A 56 -2.22 9.20 13.97
C ALA A 56 -2.16 7.72 13.55
N CYS A 57 -3.30 7.05 13.47
CA CYS A 57 -3.38 5.69 12.95
C CYS A 57 -3.01 5.62 11.46
N THR A 58 -3.52 6.54 10.64
CA THR A 58 -3.17 6.64 9.21
C THR A 58 -1.67 6.80 9.02
N VAL A 59 -1.06 7.77 9.70
CA VAL A 59 0.39 8.02 9.62
C VAL A 59 1.21 6.83 10.09
N ALA A 60 0.77 6.16 11.16
CA ALA A 60 1.45 4.95 11.64
C ALA A 60 1.39 3.81 10.60
N VAL A 61 0.26 3.63 9.94
CA VAL A 61 0.10 2.64 8.86
C VAL A 61 0.95 3.00 7.64
N GLU A 62 0.95 4.25 7.21
CA GLU A 62 1.76 4.74 6.08
C GLU A 62 3.26 4.54 6.32
N SER A 63 3.74 4.74 7.56
CA SER A 63 5.13 4.47 7.92
C SER A 63 5.50 3.01 7.71
N VAL A 64 4.62 2.08 8.10
CA VAL A 64 4.86 0.63 7.94
C VAL A 64 4.79 0.24 6.46
N ILE A 65 3.85 0.79 5.70
CA ILE A 65 3.74 0.54 4.26
C ILE A 65 5.01 1.04 3.53
N SER A 66 5.49 2.23 3.87
CA SER A 66 6.70 2.81 3.30
C SER A 66 7.95 1.96 3.60
N GLU A 67 8.08 1.45 4.82
CA GLU A 67 9.15 0.52 5.18
C GLU A 67 9.07 -0.76 4.33
N HIS A 68 7.88 -1.32 4.19
CA HIS A 68 7.68 -2.55 3.42
C HIS A 68 8.01 -2.40 1.94
N TYR A 69 7.62 -1.28 1.29
CA TYR A 69 7.98 -1.06 -0.10
C TYR A 69 9.47 -0.79 -0.30
N ASN A 70 10.13 -0.10 0.63
CA ASN A 70 11.59 0.04 0.61
C ASN A 70 12.26 -1.34 0.61
N ASP A 71 11.80 -2.24 1.47
CA ASP A 71 12.36 -3.59 1.54
C ASP A 71 12.04 -4.42 0.30
N GLN A 72 10.84 -4.30 -0.28
CA GLN A 72 10.51 -4.94 -1.56
C GLN A 72 11.45 -4.44 -2.68
N ILE A 73 11.69 -3.13 -2.78
CA ILE A 73 12.61 -2.57 -3.77
C ILE A 73 14.01 -3.15 -3.58
N ARG A 74 14.52 -3.20 -2.35
CA ARG A 74 15.83 -3.80 -2.04
C ARG A 74 15.90 -5.27 -2.47
N GLN A 75 14.87 -6.05 -2.17
CA GLN A 75 14.81 -7.47 -2.54
C GLN A 75 14.78 -7.67 -4.07
N LEU A 76 13.97 -6.87 -4.77
CA LEU A 76 13.87 -6.94 -6.24
C LEU A 76 15.17 -6.47 -6.91
N MET A 77 15.84 -5.44 -6.37
CA MET A 77 17.15 -4.99 -6.87
C MET A 77 18.28 -5.99 -6.61
N ALA A 78 18.17 -6.80 -5.55
CA ALA A 78 19.14 -7.84 -5.22
C ALA A 78 18.91 -9.16 -5.98
N SER A 79 17.90 -9.23 -6.84
CA SER A 79 17.62 -10.43 -7.65
C SER A 79 18.59 -10.56 -8.82
N ASP A 80 18.85 -11.80 -9.27
CA ASP A 80 19.81 -12.11 -10.34
C ASP A 80 19.41 -11.56 -11.72
N ASP A 81 18.16 -11.10 -11.88
CA ASP A 81 17.62 -10.54 -13.12
C ASP A 81 16.70 -9.34 -12.80
N PRO A 82 17.27 -8.14 -12.61
CA PRO A 82 16.50 -6.93 -12.26
C PRO A 82 15.54 -6.51 -13.38
N ASP A 83 15.90 -6.78 -14.65
CA ASP A 83 15.13 -6.39 -15.83
C ASP A 83 13.80 -7.14 -15.90
N LYS A 84 13.79 -8.41 -15.46
CA LYS A 84 12.57 -9.21 -15.29
C LYS A 84 11.54 -8.58 -14.34
N TYR A 85 12.00 -7.82 -13.36
CA TYR A 85 11.14 -7.20 -12.34
C TYR A 85 10.99 -5.69 -12.50
N ALA A 86 11.40 -5.12 -13.64
CA ALA A 86 11.37 -3.69 -13.89
C ALA A 86 9.97 -3.07 -13.67
N GLU A 87 8.91 -3.76 -14.07
CA GLU A 87 7.52 -3.32 -13.84
C GLU A 87 7.17 -3.26 -12.35
N LEU A 88 7.48 -4.32 -11.59
CA LEU A 88 7.22 -4.36 -10.14
C LEU A 88 8.05 -3.34 -9.38
N LEU A 89 9.33 -3.18 -9.74
CA LEU A 89 10.22 -2.16 -9.20
C LEU A 89 9.66 -0.75 -9.43
N GLN A 90 9.10 -0.49 -10.62
CA GLN A 90 8.51 0.80 -10.92
C GLN A 90 7.26 1.07 -10.08
N VAL A 91 6.40 0.06 -9.93
CA VAL A 91 5.18 0.16 -9.11
C VAL A 91 5.55 0.39 -7.63
N SER A 92 6.45 -0.41 -7.06
CA SER A 92 6.89 -0.25 -5.67
C SER A 92 7.53 1.12 -5.43
N ARG A 93 8.31 1.65 -6.39
CA ARG A 93 8.87 3.01 -6.31
C ARG A 93 7.80 4.09 -6.37
N ASN A 94 6.80 3.95 -7.24
CA ASN A 94 5.71 4.91 -7.38
C ASN A 94 4.86 4.97 -6.11
N VAL A 95 4.54 3.82 -5.51
CA VAL A 95 3.78 3.78 -4.25
C VAL A 95 4.59 4.39 -3.11
N LEU A 96 5.87 4.03 -2.98
CA LEU A 96 6.75 4.57 -1.95
C LEU A 96 6.92 6.09 -2.06
N PHE A 97 7.14 6.61 -3.27
CA PHE A 97 7.33 8.04 -3.50
C PHE A 97 6.09 8.85 -3.11
N THR A 98 4.92 8.34 -3.46
CA THR A 98 3.63 8.97 -3.14
C THR A 98 3.38 8.99 -1.63
N GLN A 99 3.65 7.89 -0.93
CA GLN A 99 3.48 7.81 0.53
C GLN A 99 4.54 8.57 1.35
N THR A 100 5.68 8.91 0.76
CA THR A 100 6.72 9.71 1.42
C THR A 100 6.43 11.22 1.34
N ILE A 101 5.59 11.65 0.39
CA ILE A 101 5.34 13.07 0.08
C ILE A 101 3.97 13.56 0.58
N SER A 102 3.02 12.65 0.82
CA SER A 102 1.73 12.93 1.49
C SER A 102 1.88 13.15 2.99
#